data_AF-A0A7K3S7K7-F1
#
_entry.id   AF-A0A7K3S7K7-F1
#
_cell.length_a   1.000
_cell.length_b   1.000
_cell.length_c   1.000
_cell.angle_alpha   90.00
_cell.angle_beta   90.00
_cell.angle_gamma   90.00
#
_symmetry.space_group_name_H-M   'P 1'
#
loop_
_entity.id
_entity.type
_entity.pdbx_description
1 polymer ?
#
loop_
_entity_poly.entity_id
_entity_poly.type
_entity_poly.pdbx_seq_one_letter_code
_entity_poly.pdbx_strand_id
1 'polypeptide(L)'
;GDPAVGIDPAALRTALARVLPDHMVPSAFVSVPGLPVTANGKLDRDALPAPDFGAATGDTAPEGPVEETLAALFAEVLALPSVGAEDSFFTLGGDSILSMQLVARARAAGLRL
;
A
#
# COMPACT_ATOMS: atom_id res chain seq x y z
N GLY A 1 2.22 -31.30 11.75
CA GLY A 1 2.40 -29.94 12.26
C GLY A 1 1.85 -29.00 11.21
N ASP A 2 1.06 -28.03 11.62
CA ASP A 2 0.21 -27.19 10.78
C ASP A 2 1.04 -26.35 9.77
N PRO A 3 0.77 -26.38 8.45
CA PRO A 3 1.58 -25.71 7.42
C PRO A 3 1.40 -24.19 7.32
N ALA A 4 0.68 -23.55 8.25
CA ALA A 4 0.36 -22.13 8.19
C ALA A 4 1.08 -21.30 9.27
N VAL A 5 2.42 -21.25 9.23
CA VAL A 5 3.09 -20.03 9.67
C VAL A 5 3.03 -19.08 8.49
N GLY A 6 1.96 -18.27 8.43
CA GLY A 6 1.81 -17.24 7.40
C GLY A 6 3.01 -16.30 7.43
N ILE A 7 3.61 -16.02 6.28
CA ILE A 7 4.67 -15.01 6.17
C ILE A 7 4.03 -13.66 6.46
N ASP A 8 4.51 -12.97 7.49
CA ASP A 8 4.07 -11.61 7.83
C ASP A 8 4.69 -10.59 6.84
N PRO A 9 3.87 -9.92 6.01
CA PRO A 9 4.34 -8.89 5.09
C PRO A 9 5.04 -7.72 5.78
N ALA A 10 4.60 -7.35 6.98
CA ALA A 10 5.17 -6.22 7.73
C ALA A 10 6.60 -6.55 8.22
N ALA A 11 6.81 -7.76 8.71
CA ALA A 11 8.15 -8.26 9.05
C ALA A 11 9.07 -8.32 7.83
N LEU A 12 8.58 -8.78 6.67
CA LEU A 12 9.37 -8.84 5.44
C LEU A 12 9.79 -7.45 4.96
N ARG A 13 8.87 -6.48 4.97
CA ARG A 13 9.18 -5.07 4.69
C ARG A 13 10.26 -4.54 5.62
N THR A 14 10.09 -4.75 6.93
CA THR A 14 11.03 -4.28 7.95
C THR A 14 12.42 -4.87 7.75
N ALA A 15 12.51 -6.14 7.36
CA ALA A 15 13.77 -6.78 7.04
C ALA A 15 14.43 -6.18 5.78
N LEU A 16 13.66 -5.97 4.71
CA LEU A 16 14.16 -5.42 3.45
C LEU A 16 14.61 -3.96 3.57
N ALA A 17 13.90 -3.15 4.35
CA ALA A 17 14.26 -1.74 4.60
C ALA A 17 15.62 -1.57 5.29
N ARG A 18 16.16 -2.62 5.93
CA ARG A 18 17.51 -2.59 6.54
C ARG A 18 18.64 -2.79 5.52
N VAL A 19 18.33 -3.33 4.35
CA VAL A 19 19.34 -3.76 3.36
C VAL A 19 19.13 -3.17 1.97
N LEU A 20 17.97 -2.56 1.71
CA LEU A 20 17.63 -1.91 0.46
C LEU A 20 17.46 -0.40 0.70
N PRO A 21 17.82 0.45 -0.29
CA PRO A 21 17.34 1.82 -0.33
C PRO A 21 15.80 1.88 -0.32
N ASP A 22 15.21 2.91 0.28
CA ASP A 22 13.75 3.04 0.47
C ASP A 22 12.95 2.81 -0.82
N HIS A 23 13.41 3.36 -1.94
CA HIS A 23 12.73 3.25 -3.25
C HIS A 23 12.78 1.84 -3.87
N MET A 24 13.55 0.91 -3.29
CA MET A 24 13.61 -0.49 -3.71
C MET A 24 12.80 -1.42 -2.79
N VAL A 25 12.26 -0.91 -1.68
CA VAL A 25 11.40 -1.70 -0.77
C VAL A 25 10.01 -1.83 -1.40
N PRO A 26 9.50 -3.06 -1.65
CA PRO A 26 8.19 -3.24 -2.27
C PRO A 26 7.05 -2.65 -1.43
N SER A 27 6.08 -1.99 -2.08
CA SER A 27 4.87 -1.48 -1.42
C SER A 27 3.86 -2.59 -1.07
N ALA A 28 3.93 -3.76 -1.73
CA ALA A 28 3.06 -4.89 -1.45
C ALA A 28 3.79 -6.23 -1.51
N PHE A 29 3.31 -7.19 -0.73
CA PHE A 29 3.73 -8.59 -0.77
C PHE A 29 2.49 -9.46 -0.90
N VAL A 30 2.39 -10.22 -1.99
CA VAL A 30 1.24 -11.07 -2.29
C VAL A 30 1.69 -12.52 -2.22
N SER A 31 1.08 -13.29 -1.30
CA SER A 31 1.33 -14.72 -1.20
C SER A 31 0.60 -15.46 -2.32
N VAL A 32 1.31 -16.30 -3.06
CA VAL A 32 0.74 -17.15 -4.10
C VAL A 32 1.06 -18.62 -3.81
N PRO A 33 0.13 -19.56 -4.07
CA PRO A 33 0.38 -20.99 -3.85
C PRO A 33 1.48 -21.55 -4.76
N GLY A 34 1.76 -20.87 -5.88
CA GLY A 34 2.84 -21.15 -6.80
C GLY A 34 2.95 -20.04 -7.84
N LEU A 35 4.13 -19.90 -8.45
CA LEU A 35 4.32 -18.91 -9.51
C LEU A 35 3.55 -19.35 -10.76
N PRO A 36 2.69 -18.49 -11.33
CA PRO A 36 2.00 -18.81 -12.57
C PRO A 36 3.01 -18.90 -13.71
N VAL A 37 2.90 -19.93 -14.54
CA VAL A 37 3.79 -20.12 -15.69
C VAL A 37 3.00 -20.35 -16.96
N THR A 38 3.51 -19.80 -18.06
CA THR A 38 3.04 -20.07 -19.41
C THR A 38 3.25 -21.53 -19.80
N ALA A 39 2.63 -21.99 -20.90
CA ALA A 39 2.82 -23.34 -21.42
C ALA A 39 4.29 -23.72 -21.71
N ASN A 40 5.16 -22.73 -21.93
CA ASN A 40 6.59 -22.92 -22.16
C ASN A 40 7.44 -22.82 -20.87
N GLY A 41 6.80 -22.77 -19.69
CA GLY A 41 7.47 -22.75 -18.38
C GLY A 41 8.03 -21.40 -17.94
N LYS A 42 7.81 -20.31 -18.70
CA LYS A 42 8.19 -18.96 -18.28
C LYS A 42 7.16 -18.37 -17.32
N LEU A 43 7.59 -17.53 -16.37
CA LEU A 43 6.69 -16.76 -15.49
C LEU A 43 5.66 -16.00 -16.34
N ASP A 44 4.40 -16.23 -16.04
CA ASP A 44 3.28 -15.48 -16.59
C ASP A 44 2.99 -14.28 -15.68
N ARG A 45 3.48 -13.11 -16.06
CA ARG A 45 3.37 -11.89 -15.24
C ARG A 45 1.95 -11.33 -15.23
N ASP A 46 1.18 -11.57 -16.29
CA ASP A 46 -0.18 -11.07 -16.42
C ASP A 46 -1.16 -11.90 -15.57
N ALA A 47 -0.79 -13.15 -15.28
CA ALA A 47 -1.50 -14.02 -14.36
C ALA A 47 -1.13 -13.81 -12.88
N LEU A 48 -0.20 -12.91 -12.55
CA LEU A 48 0.07 -12.58 -11.15
C LEU A 48 -1.11 -11.81 -10.55
N PRO A 49 -1.58 -12.20 -9.36
CA PRO A 49 -2.65 -11.46 -8.69
C PRO A 49 -2.20 -10.03 -8.39
N ALA A 50 -3.10 -9.08 -8.65
CA ALA A 50 -2.91 -7.70 -8.22
C ALA A 50 -2.89 -7.64 -6.67
N PRO A 51 -2.05 -6.78 -6.07
CA PRO A 51 -2.16 -6.49 -4.64
C PRO A 51 -3.53 -5.92 -4.28
N ASP A 52 -4.09 -6.36 -3.16
CA ASP A 52 -5.24 -5.72 -2.55
C ASP A 52 -4.75 -4.73 -1.47
N PHE A 53 -4.71 -3.45 -1.83
CA PHE A 53 -4.35 -2.38 -0.91
C PHE A 53 -5.49 -1.99 0.04
N GLY A 54 -6.74 -2.29 -0.31
CA GLY A 54 -7.89 -2.02 0.55
C GLY A 54 -7.90 -2.91 1.79
N ALA A 55 -7.46 -4.16 1.66
CA ALA A 55 -7.26 -5.05 2.80
C ALA A 55 -6.11 -4.64 3.73
N ALA A 56 -5.28 -3.67 3.32
CA ALA A 56 -4.14 -3.18 4.10
C ALA A 56 -4.45 -1.92 4.93
N THR A 57 -5.66 -1.37 4.83
CA THR A 57 -6.06 -0.17 5.59
C THR A 57 -6.30 -0.53 7.06
N GLY A 58 -5.76 0.26 7.98
CA GLY A 58 -5.95 0.09 9.42
C GLY A 58 -7.31 0.57 9.92
N ASP A 59 -7.67 0.11 11.11
CA ASP A 59 -8.97 0.42 11.75
C ASP A 59 -8.97 1.72 12.58
N THR A 60 -7.81 2.38 12.74
CA THR A 60 -7.72 3.63 13.51
C THR A 60 -8.41 4.75 12.73
N ALA A 61 -9.53 5.24 13.27
CA ALA A 61 -10.28 6.33 12.65
C ALA A 61 -9.50 7.66 12.72
N PRO A 62 -9.57 8.50 11.68
CA PRO A 62 -9.05 9.87 11.75
C PRO A 62 -9.82 10.70 12.78
N GLU A 63 -9.10 11.51 13.56
CA GLU A 63 -9.67 12.34 14.61
C GLU A 63 -9.58 13.84 14.27
N GLY A 64 -10.75 14.44 14.06
CA GLY A 64 -10.90 15.87 13.88
C GLY A 64 -10.67 16.35 12.44
N PRO A 65 -10.93 17.65 12.17
CA PRO A 65 -11.17 18.12 10.81
C PRO A 65 -9.98 17.95 9.85
N VAL A 66 -8.75 18.03 10.37
CA VAL A 66 -7.54 17.92 9.56
C VAL A 66 -7.30 16.48 9.13
N GLU A 67 -7.35 15.53 10.07
CA GLU A 67 -7.15 14.11 9.79
C GLU A 67 -8.28 13.57 8.91
N GLU A 68 -9.53 13.93 9.19
CA GLU A 68 -10.69 13.54 8.39
C GLU A 68 -10.55 14.01 6.93
N THR A 69 -10.13 15.27 6.73
CA THR A 69 -9.90 15.81 5.38
C THR A 69 -8.73 15.10 4.69
N LEU A 70 -7.63 14.87 5.40
CA LEU A 70 -6.45 14.23 4.82
C LEU A 70 -6.72 12.77 4.46
N ALA A 71 -7.41 12.03 5.33
CA ALA A 71 -7.82 10.64 5.10
C ALA A 71 -8.74 10.52 3.87
N ALA A 72 -9.72 11.42 3.73
CA ALA A 72 -10.58 11.46 2.55
C ALA A 72 -9.76 11.69 1.26
N LEU A 73 -8.82 12.64 1.28
CA LEU A 73 -7.95 12.92 0.12
C LEU A 73 -7.01 11.76 -0.20
N PHE A 74 -6.48 11.07 0.80
CA PHE A 74 -5.70 9.83 0.61
C PHE A 74 -6.53 8.77 -0.10
N ALA A 75 -7.73 8.47 0.41
CA ALA A 75 -8.62 7.47 -0.15
C ALA A 75 -8.98 7.80 -1.61
N GLU A 76 -9.29 9.06 -1.91
CA GLU A 76 -9.55 9.52 -3.28
C GLU A 76 -8.35 9.32 -4.22
N VAL A 77 -7.16 9.75 -3.80
CA VAL A 77 -5.95 9.68 -4.64
C VAL A 77 -5.52 8.23 -4.87
N LEU A 78 -5.71 7.36 -3.89
CA LEU A 78 -5.36 5.94 -3.95
C LEU A 78 -6.48 5.07 -4.55
N ALA A 79 -7.65 5.66 -4.85
CA ALA A 79 -8.86 4.95 -5.27
C ALA A 79 -9.28 3.84 -4.28
N LEU A 80 -9.19 4.13 -2.98
CA LEU A 80 -9.59 3.24 -1.89
C LEU A 80 -10.92 3.68 -1.27
N PRO A 81 -11.69 2.75 -0.66
CA PRO A 81 -12.93 3.11 0.03
C PRO A 81 -12.73 4.01 1.25
N SER A 82 -11.64 3.78 1.98
CA SER A 82 -11.25 4.50 3.20
C SER A 82 -9.77 4.28 3.49
N VAL A 83 -9.22 5.08 4.39
CA VAL A 83 -7.89 4.87 4.99
C VAL A 83 -7.97 5.20 6.48
N GLY A 84 -7.18 4.51 7.29
CA GLY A 84 -6.99 4.81 8.70
C GLY A 84 -6.01 5.98 8.92
N ALA A 85 -6.04 6.56 10.12
CA ALA A 85 -5.19 7.69 10.51
C ALA A 85 -3.69 7.37 10.46
N GLU A 86 -3.33 6.12 10.77
CA GLU A 86 -1.94 5.63 10.84
C GLU A 86 -1.48 4.95 9.53
N ASP A 87 -2.31 4.96 8.50
CA ASP A 87 -1.99 4.29 7.24
C ASP A 87 -0.88 5.04 6.48
N SER A 88 0.14 4.29 6.07
CA SER A 88 1.20 4.83 5.22
C SER A 88 0.75 4.87 3.76
N PHE A 89 0.78 6.07 3.17
CA PHE A 89 0.50 6.31 1.75
C PHE A 89 1.21 5.33 0.82
N PHE A 90 2.51 5.12 1.04
CA PHE A 90 3.36 4.28 0.21
C PHE A 90 3.06 2.79 0.39
N THR A 91 2.63 2.37 1.59
CA THR A 91 2.19 1.00 1.85
C THR A 91 0.87 0.71 1.13
N LEU A 92 0.01 1.72 0.97
CA LEU A 92 -1.25 1.63 0.25
C LEU A 92 -1.12 1.80 -1.28
N GLY A 93 0.11 1.74 -1.81
CA GLY A 93 0.37 1.81 -3.26
C GLY A 93 0.60 3.23 -3.80
N GLY A 94 0.68 4.22 -2.93
CA GLY A 94 1.06 5.58 -3.29
C GLY A 94 2.49 5.66 -3.84
N ASP A 95 2.70 6.56 -4.79
CA ASP A 95 4.01 6.89 -5.35
C ASP A 95 4.25 8.41 -5.35
N SER A 96 5.38 8.85 -5.89
CA SER A 96 5.75 10.26 -5.93
C SER A 96 4.78 11.13 -6.75
N ILE A 97 4.18 10.60 -7.82
CA ILE A 97 3.20 11.30 -8.64
C ILE A 97 1.92 11.49 -7.83
N LEU A 98 1.45 10.43 -7.17
CA LEU A 98 0.29 10.47 -6.31
C LEU A 98 0.51 11.37 -5.07
N SER A 99 1.72 11.40 -4.50
CA SER A 99 2.06 12.32 -3.40
C SER A 99 2.00 13.79 -3.83
N MET A 100 2.56 14.14 -5.00
CA MET A 100 2.46 15.50 -5.52
C MET A 100 1.00 15.92 -5.75
N GLN A 101 0.21 14.99 -6.28
CA GLN A 101 -1.23 15.15 -6.49
C GLN A 101 -2.00 15.35 -5.17
N LEU A 102 -1.64 14.61 -4.13
CA LEU A 102 -2.22 14.76 -2.80
C LEU A 102 -1.92 16.15 -2.21
N VAL A 103 -0.64 16.56 -2.23
CA VAL A 103 -0.23 17.87 -1.68
C VAL A 103 -0.98 19.01 -2.38
N ALA A 104 -1.15 18.93 -3.70
CA ALA A 104 -1.92 19.91 -4.45
C ALA A 104 -3.39 19.97 -4.00
N ARG A 105 -4.04 18.82 -3.81
CA ARG A 105 -5.43 18.74 -3.33
C ARG A 105 -5.59 19.22 -1.89
N ALA A 106 -4.68 18.83 -1.00
CA ALA A 106 -4.69 19.25 0.40
C ALA A 106 -4.57 20.76 0.54
N ARG A 107 -3.68 21.40 -0.25
CA ARG A 107 -3.58 22.86 -0.31
C ARG A 107 -4.88 23.52 -0.82
N ALA A 108 -5.50 22.94 -1.84
CA ALA A 108 -6.80 23.42 -2.35
C ALA A 108 -7.93 23.27 -1.30
N ALA A 109 -7.86 22.26 -0.44
CA ALA A 109 -8.75 22.06 0.70
C ALA A 109 -8.44 22.96 1.91
N GLY A 110 -7.41 23.83 1.83
CA GLY A 110 -7.06 24.77 2.88
C GLY A 110 -6.11 24.21 3.95
N LEU A 111 -5.60 22.99 3.78
CA LEU A 111 -4.56 22.44 4.66
C LEU A 111 -3.22 23.12 4.35
N ARG A 112 -2.51 23.55 5.41
CA ARG A 112 -1.15 24.09 5.29
C ARG A 112 -0.15 22.94 5.45
N LEU A 113 0.38 22.47 4.33
CA LEU A 113 1.44 21.46 4.21
C LEU A 113 2.73 22.05 3.63
#